data_AF-A0A0C2NPN8-F1
#
_entry.id   AF-A0A0C2NPN8-F1
#
_cell.length_a   1.000
_cell.length_b   1.000
_cell.length_c   1.000
_cell.angle_alpha   90.00
_cell.angle_beta   90.00
_cell.angle_gamma   90.00
#
_symmetry.space_group_name_H-M   'P 1'
#
loop_
_entity.id
_entity.type
_entity.pdbx_description
1 polymer ?
#
loop_
_entity_poly.entity_id
_entity_poly.type
_entity_poly.pdbx_seq_one_letter_code
_entity_poly.pdbx_strand_id
1 'polypeptide(L)'
;MNTQTMRSESTIDENKTPIIQKIVVLLGMITLMGGTLTGVMTYGNVGYSESFWLDWLTSFLTAAVTVIPLGFALTVLLTKGAEKWLPNMAEGPRNALVGIAMAGIMESGMAFTTTLNNIGLENHSAFFTAWLNSLLGALPVALVLMITVSMTIKPKVEQFLKS
;
A
#
# COMPACT_ATOMS: atom_id res chain seq x y z
N MET A 1 16.93 11.52 66.26
CA MET A 1 15.70 11.62 65.45
C MET A 1 15.93 12.69 64.40
N ASN A 2 16.11 12.31 63.14
CA ASN A 2 16.02 13.23 62.00
C ASN A 2 15.62 12.40 60.77
N THR A 3 14.34 12.52 60.44
CA THR A 3 13.62 11.75 59.44
C THR A 3 14.02 12.26 58.06
N GLN A 4 14.80 11.47 57.31
CA GLN A 4 14.97 11.71 55.88
C GLN A 4 13.64 11.38 55.18
N THR A 5 12.92 12.42 54.80
CA THR A 5 11.70 12.32 54.00
C THR A 5 12.05 11.74 52.64
N MET A 6 11.65 10.50 52.40
CA MET A 6 11.69 9.86 51.07
C MET A 6 10.86 10.71 50.10
N ARG A 7 11.51 11.42 49.18
CA ARG A 7 10.85 11.87 47.95
C ARG A 7 10.66 10.62 47.10
N SER A 8 9.41 10.14 47.04
CA SER A 8 8.98 9.19 46.02
C SER A 8 9.21 9.86 44.66
N GLU A 9 10.24 9.40 43.97
CA GLU A 9 10.42 9.64 42.55
C GLU A 9 9.30 8.87 41.87
N SER A 10 8.20 9.56 41.55
CA SER A 10 7.17 8.99 40.70
C SER A 10 7.83 8.77 39.34
N THR A 11 8.25 7.54 39.08
CA THR A 11 8.54 7.06 37.75
C THR A 11 7.29 7.34 36.93
N ILE A 12 7.33 8.39 36.11
CA ILE A 12 6.34 8.60 35.07
C ILE A 12 6.53 7.40 34.16
N ASP A 13 5.69 6.38 34.32
CA ASP A 13 5.64 5.26 33.40
C ASP A 13 5.38 5.85 32.01
N GLU A 14 6.43 5.81 31.19
CA GLU A 14 6.38 6.17 29.79
C GLU A 14 5.35 5.24 29.15
N ASN A 15 4.13 5.74 28.97
CA ASN A 15 2.99 4.94 28.53
C ASN A 15 3.17 4.61 27.04
N LYS A 16 4.00 3.59 26.78
CA LYS A 16 4.32 3.10 25.43
C LYS A 16 3.03 2.71 24.74
N THR A 17 2.84 3.19 23.52
CA THR A 17 1.61 2.90 22.77
C THR A 17 1.41 1.38 22.61
N PRO A 18 0.22 0.83 22.97
CA PRO A 18 -0.04 -0.60 22.88
C PRO A 18 0.14 -1.14 21.46
N ILE A 19 0.75 -2.33 21.34
CA ILE A 19 1.03 -2.99 20.03
C ILE A 19 -0.25 -3.14 19.20
N ILE A 20 -1.39 -3.42 19.82
CA ILE A 20 -2.68 -3.56 19.12
C ILE A 20 -3.02 -2.27 18.37
N GLN A 21 -2.79 -1.09 18.97
CA GLN A 21 -3.07 0.19 18.29
C GLN A 21 -2.14 0.39 17.09
N LYS A 22 -0.87 0.01 17.20
CA LYS A 22 0.09 0.05 16.09
C LYS A 22 -0.36 -0.83 14.92
N ILE A 23 -0.82 -2.05 15.21
CA ILE A 23 -1.36 -2.97 14.20
C ILE A 23 -2.60 -2.37 13.54
N VAL A 24 -3.55 -1.84 14.32
CA VAL A 24 -4.78 -1.23 13.80
C VAL A 24 -4.47 -0.05 12.88
N VAL A 25 -3.51 0.82 13.25
CA VAL A 25 -3.10 1.95 12.41
C VAL A 25 -2.47 1.48 11.09
N LEU A 26 -1.61 0.46 11.13
CA LEU A 26 -1.01 -0.12 9.92
C LEU A 26 -2.06 -0.74 9.01
N LEU A 27 -2.97 -1.54 9.57
CA LEU A 27 -4.08 -2.13 8.82
C LEU A 27 -4.99 -1.04 8.24
N GLY A 28 -5.28 0.03 8.99
CA GLY A 28 -6.04 1.17 8.51
C GLY A 28 -5.38 1.85 7.30
N MET A 29 -4.06 2.02 7.33
CA MET A 29 -3.31 2.61 6.20
C MET A 29 -3.37 1.71 4.96
N ILE A 30 -3.19 0.39 5.14
CA ILE A 30 -3.29 -0.59 4.05
C ILE A 30 -4.69 -0.62 3.45
N THR A 31 -5.73 -0.64 4.30
CA THR A 31 -7.13 -0.62 3.86
C THR A 31 -7.48 0.67 3.14
N LEU A 32 -7.01 1.82 3.64
CA LEU A 32 -7.23 3.10 2.96
C LEU A 32 -6.62 3.10 1.56
N MET A 33 -5.34 2.70 1.44
CA MET A 33 -4.64 2.72 0.16
C MET A 33 -5.18 1.65 -0.80
N GLY A 34 -5.14 0.39 -0.38
CA GLY A 34 -5.57 -0.74 -1.20
C GLY A 34 -7.05 -0.68 -1.52
N GLY A 35 -7.90 -0.41 -0.52
CA GLY A 35 -9.35 -0.38 -0.69
C GLY A 35 -9.84 0.73 -1.62
N THR A 36 -9.20 1.91 -1.59
CA THR A 36 -9.56 2.99 -2.51
C THR A 36 -9.16 2.65 -3.95
N LEU A 37 -7.95 2.10 -4.15
CA LEU A 37 -7.47 1.72 -5.47
C LEU A 37 -8.28 0.59 -6.09
N THR A 38 -8.48 -0.51 -5.35
CA THR A 38 -9.33 -1.61 -5.82
C THR A 38 -10.78 -1.17 -5.99
N GLY A 39 -11.26 -0.22 -5.18
CA GLY A 39 -12.60 0.36 -5.32
C GLY A 39 -12.78 1.09 -6.64
N VAL A 40 -11.83 1.96 -7.01
CA VAL A 40 -11.85 2.68 -8.29
C VAL A 40 -11.74 1.71 -9.47
N MET A 41 -10.86 0.72 -9.38
CA MET A 41 -10.71 -0.29 -10.43
C MET A 41 -11.97 -1.15 -10.59
N THR A 42 -12.57 -1.61 -9.49
CA THR A 42 -13.83 -2.36 -9.52
C THR A 42 -14.95 -1.50 -10.10
N TYR A 43 -15.07 -0.24 -9.68
CA TYR A 43 -16.08 0.67 -10.24
C TYR A 43 -15.88 0.89 -11.73
N GLY A 44 -14.63 1.00 -12.20
CA GLY A 44 -14.32 1.09 -13.62
C GLY A 44 -14.71 -0.15 -14.43
N ASN A 45 -14.68 -1.34 -13.82
CA ASN A 45 -14.99 -2.60 -14.48
C ASN A 45 -16.49 -2.95 -14.49
N VAL A 46 -17.18 -2.78 -13.35
CA VAL A 46 -18.58 -3.23 -13.19
C VAL A 46 -19.56 -2.09 -12.89
N GLY A 47 -19.08 -0.86 -12.69
CA GLY A 47 -19.91 0.27 -12.28
C GLY A 47 -20.47 0.12 -10.87
N TYR A 48 -21.51 0.90 -10.53
CA TYR A 48 -22.29 0.68 -9.30
C TYR A 48 -23.38 -0.36 -9.58
N SER A 49 -22.99 -1.64 -9.47
CA SER A 49 -23.85 -2.81 -9.68
C SER A 49 -24.21 -3.50 -8.36
N GLU A 50 -25.10 -4.48 -8.42
CA GLU A 50 -25.42 -5.35 -7.27
C GLU A 50 -24.20 -6.18 -6.82
N SER A 51 -23.29 -6.52 -7.74
CA SER A 51 -22.07 -7.30 -7.46
C SER A 51 -20.91 -6.45 -6.91
N PHE A 52 -20.95 -5.13 -7.10
CA PHE A 52 -19.84 -4.21 -6.81
C PHE A 52 -19.17 -4.47 -5.46
N TRP A 53 -19.95 -4.60 -4.38
CA TRP A 53 -19.40 -4.76 -3.03
C TRP A 53 -18.65 -6.08 -2.84
N LEU A 54 -19.16 -7.18 -3.42
CA LEU A 54 -18.51 -8.48 -3.36
C LEU A 54 -17.27 -8.52 -4.25
N ASP A 55 -17.36 -7.97 -5.45
CA ASP A 55 -16.26 -7.90 -6.42
C ASP A 55 -15.10 -7.03 -5.89
N TRP A 56 -15.45 -5.90 -5.26
CA TRP A 56 -14.50 -5.00 -4.60
C TRP A 56 -13.83 -5.67 -3.41
N LEU A 57 -14.61 -6.27 -2.50
CA LEU A 57 -14.05 -6.92 -1.31
C LEU A 57 -13.15 -8.09 -1.69
N THR A 58 -13.57 -8.90 -2.66
CA THR A 58 -12.79 -10.03 -3.17
C THR A 58 -11.49 -9.52 -3.79
N SER A 59 -11.55 -8.52 -4.66
CA SER A 59 -10.36 -7.92 -5.27
C SER A 59 -9.43 -7.28 -4.25
N PHE A 60 -9.96 -6.60 -3.22
CA PHE A 60 -9.18 -6.06 -2.12
C PHE A 60 -8.47 -7.16 -1.32
N LEU A 61 -9.17 -8.21 -0.93
CA LEU A 61 -8.58 -9.32 -0.16
C LEU A 61 -7.57 -10.10 -1.00
N THR A 62 -7.85 -10.36 -2.28
CA THR A 62 -6.89 -10.96 -3.21
C THR A 62 -5.63 -10.10 -3.30
N ALA A 63 -5.76 -8.79 -3.50
CA ALA A 63 -4.62 -7.88 -3.54
C ALA A 63 -3.85 -7.88 -2.22
N ALA A 64 -4.53 -7.84 -1.07
CA ALA A 64 -3.90 -7.84 0.24
C ALA A 64 -3.06 -9.12 0.48
N VAL A 65 -3.54 -10.28 0.05
CA VAL A 65 -2.87 -11.57 0.27
C VAL A 65 -1.80 -11.86 -0.79
N THR A 66 -1.96 -11.36 -2.01
CA THR A 66 -1.04 -11.69 -3.13
C THR A 66 -0.08 -10.55 -3.46
N VAL A 67 -0.58 -9.34 -3.65
CA VAL A 67 0.20 -8.20 -4.12
C VAL A 67 1.10 -7.65 -3.02
N ILE A 68 0.67 -7.62 -1.76
CA ILE A 68 1.52 -7.13 -0.66
C ILE A 68 2.78 -7.99 -0.49
N PRO A 69 2.71 -9.33 -0.35
CA PRO A 69 3.91 -10.17 -0.28
C PRO A 69 4.79 -10.07 -1.53
N LEU A 70 4.17 -10.04 -2.71
CA LEU A 70 4.89 -9.86 -3.97
C LEU A 70 5.62 -8.51 -4.03
N GLY A 71 5.03 -7.44 -3.50
CA GLY A 71 5.64 -6.12 -3.43
C GLY A 71 6.91 -6.10 -2.58
N PHE A 72 6.92 -6.83 -1.45
CA PHE A 72 8.13 -7.00 -0.65
C PHE A 72 9.22 -7.75 -1.41
N ALA A 73 8.88 -8.87 -2.06
CA ALA A 73 9.84 -9.63 -2.85
C ALA A 73 10.41 -8.79 -4.01
N LEU A 74 9.53 -8.07 -4.72
CA LEU A 74 9.88 -7.21 -5.84
C LEU A 74 10.78 -6.05 -5.41
N THR A 75 10.53 -5.47 -4.23
CA THR A 75 11.39 -4.44 -3.64
C THR A 75 12.82 -4.92 -3.53
N VAL A 76 13.03 -6.12 -2.99
CA VAL A 76 14.38 -6.69 -2.85
C VAL A 76 15.02 -6.95 -4.21
N LEU A 77 14.26 -7.52 -5.16
CA LEU A 77 14.74 -7.84 -6.49
C LEU A 77 15.14 -6.60 -7.29
N LEU A 78 14.29 -5.58 -7.30
CA LEU A 78 14.53 -4.34 -8.06
C LEU A 78 15.67 -3.54 -7.45
N THR A 79 15.77 -3.43 -6.12
CA THR A 79 16.88 -2.72 -5.49
C THR A 79 18.21 -3.39 -5.78
N LYS A 80 18.31 -4.71 -5.57
CA LYS A 80 19.54 -5.48 -5.89
C LYS A 80 19.85 -5.47 -7.39
N GLY A 81 18.82 -5.54 -8.23
CA GLY A 81 18.95 -5.40 -9.66
C GLY A 81 19.53 -4.04 -10.04
N ALA A 82 18.95 -2.95 -9.54
CA ALA A 82 19.41 -1.60 -9.81
C ALA A 82 20.86 -1.38 -9.33
N GLU A 83 21.25 -1.90 -8.17
CA GLU A 83 22.64 -1.84 -7.69
C GLU A 83 23.60 -2.59 -8.61
N LYS A 84 23.19 -3.76 -9.12
CA LYS A 84 24.02 -4.58 -10.00
C LYS A 84 24.15 -4.02 -11.41
N TRP A 85 23.05 -3.54 -11.99
CA TRP A 85 22.96 -3.10 -13.39
C TRP A 85 23.22 -1.61 -13.57
N LEU A 86 23.00 -0.80 -12.54
CA LEU A 86 23.25 0.65 -12.53
C LEU A 86 24.19 1.05 -11.38
N PRO A 87 25.37 0.42 -11.24
CA PRO A 87 26.28 0.67 -10.12
C PRO A 87 26.84 2.11 -10.12
N ASN A 88 26.94 2.74 -11.29
CA ASN A 88 27.50 4.08 -11.47
C ASN A 88 26.46 5.21 -11.34
N MET A 89 25.18 4.88 -11.11
CA MET A 89 24.12 5.87 -10.92
C MET A 89 24.11 6.32 -9.46
N ALA A 90 23.98 7.63 -9.25
CA ALA A 90 23.80 8.19 -7.91
C ALA A 90 22.53 7.62 -7.23
N GLU A 91 22.58 7.51 -5.91
CA GLU A 91 21.57 6.81 -5.12
C GLU A 91 20.15 7.39 -5.28
N GLY A 92 20.02 8.72 -5.30
CA GLY A 92 18.72 9.39 -5.46
C GLY A 92 17.98 8.99 -6.75
N PRO A 93 18.55 9.24 -7.93
CA PRO A 93 17.96 8.81 -9.21
C PRO A 93 17.72 7.30 -9.30
N ARG A 94 18.63 6.48 -8.76
CA ARG A 94 18.47 5.02 -8.74
C ARG A 94 17.25 4.60 -7.92
N ASN A 95 17.07 5.17 -6.74
CA ASN A 95 15.93 4.89 -5.87
C ASN A 95 14.62 5.41 -6.48
N ALA A 96 14.65 6.56 -7.15
CA ALA A 96 13.49 7.07 -7.90
C ALA A 96 13.10 6.12 -9.05
N LEU A 97 14.06 5.62 -9.81
CA LEU A 97 13.82 4.63 -10.87
C LEU A 97 13.21 3.34 -10.32
N VAL A 98 13.76 2.83 -9.23
CA VAL A 98 13.23 1.65 -8.53
C VAL A 98 11.79 1.89 -8.05
N GLY A 99 11.51 3.06 -7.49
CA GLY A 99 10.15 3.45 -7.07
C GLY A 99 9.16 3.53 -8.22
N ILE A 100 9.55 4.11 -9.36
CA ILE A 100 8.73 4.17 -10.58
C ILE A 100 8.47 2.76 -11.12
N ALA A 101 9.50 1.92 -11.17
CA ALA A 101 9.38 0.53 -11.62
C ALA A 101 8.45 -0.27 -10.71
N MET A 102 8.58 -0.13 -9.38
CA MET A 102 7.67 -0.73 -8.42
C MET A 102 6.23 -0.27 -8.63
N ALA A 103 6.00 1.04 -8.77
CA ALA A 103 4.66 1.58 -8.99
C ALA A 103 4.04 0.99 -10.27
N GLY A 104 4.78 0.94 -11.37
CA GLY A 104 4.28 0.38 -12.63
C GLY A 104 3.92 -1.11 -12.52
N ILE A 105 4.81 -1.92 -11.93
CA ILE A 105 4.58 -3.38 -11.81
C ILE A 105 3.44 -3.68 -10.83
N MET A 106 3.41 -2.98 -9.69
CA MET A 106 2.42 -3.20 -8.65
C MET A 106 1.03 -2.75 -9.08
N GLU A 107 0.91 -1.55 -9.68
CA GLU A 107 -0.37 -1.04 -10.15
C GLU A 107 -0.93 -1.91 -11.29
N SER A 108 -0.05 -2.33 -12.20
CA SER A 108 -0.38 -3.30 -13.25
C SER A 108 -0.87 -4.62 -12.68
N GLY A 109 -0.20 -5.15 -11.64
CA GLY A 109 -0.59 -6.38 -10.97
C GLY A 109 -1.95 -6.28 -10.28
N MET A 110 -2.21 -5.19 -9.57
CA MET A 110 -3.51 -4.93 -8.93
C MET A 110 -4.63 -4.78 -9.96
N ALA A 111 -4.39 -4.03 -11.04
CA ALA A 111 -5.34 -3.91 -12.13
C ALA A 111 -5.62 -5.27 -12.78
N PHE A 112 -4.59 -6.10 -12.93
CA PHE A 112 -4.73 -7.45 -13.49
C PHE A 112 -5.58 -8.35 -12.59
N THR A 113 -5.29 -8.44 -11.29
CA THR A 113 -6.07 -9.28 -10.37
C THR A 113 -7.52 -8.82 -10.27
N THR A 114 -7.76 -7.50 -10.27
CA THR A 114 -9.12 -6.94 -10.22
C THR A 114 -9.89 -7.25 -11.51
N THR A 115 -9.25 -7.11 -12.67
CA THR A 115 -9.88 -7.45 -13.96
C THR A 115 -10.13 -8.95 -14.06
N LEU A 116 -9.21 -9.78 -13.57
CA LEU A 116 -9.34 -11.23 -13.54
C LEU A 116 -10.54 -11.67 -12.69
N ASN A 117 -10.73 -11.06 -11.53
CA ASN A 117 -11.86 -11.35 -10.66
C ASN A 117 -13.20 -10.91 -11.26
N ASN A 118 -13.23 -9.78 -11.99
CA ASN A 118 -14.49 -9.19 -12.45
C ASN A 118 -14.93 -9.66 -13.84
N ILE A 119 -13.98 -9.91 -14.76
CA ILE A 119 -14.27 -10.22 -16.17
C ILE A 119 -13.84 -11.65 -16.53
N GLY A 120 -12.84 -12.20 -15.84
CA GLY A 120 -12.26 -13.50 -16.19
C GLY A 120 -11.43 -13.48 -17.48
N LEU A 121 -10.93 -14.65 -17.90
CA LEU A 121 -10.06 -14.81 -19.07
C LEU A 121 -10.78 -15.35 -20.32
N GLU A 122 -12.11 -15.42 -20.31
CA GLU A 122 -12.87 -16.02 -21.41
C GLU A 122 -12.76 -15.21 -22.70
N ASN A 123 -12.65 -13.88 -22.61
CA ASN A 123 -12.47 -12.99 -23.75
C ASN A 123 -11.19 -12.16 -23.58
N HIS A 124 -10.10 -12.60 -24.20
CA HIS A 124 -8.78 -11.96 -24.07
C HIS A 124 -8.77 -10.49 -24.52
N SER A 125 -9.56 -10.11 -25.51
CA SER A 125 -9.63 -8.74 -26.01
C SER A 125 -10.35 -7.81 -25.02
N ALA A 126 -11.48 -8.27 -24.49
CA ALA A 126 -12.22 -7.54 -23.46
C ALA A 126 -11.40 -7.43 -22.16
N PHE A 127 -10.72 -8.52 -21.78
CA PHE A 127 -9.83 -8.55 -20.63
C PHE A 127 -8.70 -7.54 -20.76
N PHE A 128 -7.96 -7.54 -21.87
CA PHE A 128 -6.83 -6.63 -22.05
C PHE A 128 -7.26 -5.16 -22.04
N THR A 129 -8.39 -4.86 -22.68
CA THR A 129 -8.96 -3.50 -22.70
C THR A 129 -9.37 -3.06 -21.31
N ALA A 130 -10.06 -3.91 -20.55
CA ALA A 130 -10.48 -3.61 -19.19
C ALA A 130 -9.31 -3.51 -18.21
N TRP A 131 -8.29 -4.36 -18.37
CA TRP A 131 -7.06 -4.30 -17.59
C TRP A 131 -6.33 -2.96 -17.81
N LEU A 132 -6.15 -2.58 -19.08
CA LEU A 132 -5.48 -1.32 -19.41
C LEU A 132 -6.31 -0.11 -18.94
N ASN A 133 -7.63 -0.14 -19.09
CA ASN A 133 -8.52 0.90 -18.59
C ASN A 133 -8.51 0.99 -17.05
N SER A 134 -8.49 -0.14 -16.35
CA SER A 134 -8.36 -0.21 -14.90
C SER A 134 -7.03 0.40 -14.44
N LEU A 135 -5.93 0.02 -15.10
CA LEU A 135 -4.60 0.56 -14.81
C LEU A 135 -4.55 2.07 -15.03
N LEU A 136 -4.95 2.55 -16.21
CA LEU A 136 -4.91 3.97 -16.54
C LEU A 136 -5.91 4.81 -15.73
N GLY A 137 -7.06 4.25 -15.38
CA GLY A 137 -8.08 4.90 -14.57
C GLY A 137 -7.68 5.03 -13.09
N ALA A 138 -6.95 4.05 -12.55
CA ALA A 138 -6.48 4.06 -11.18
C ALA A 138 -5.23 4.93 -10.97
N LEU A 139 -4.35 5.05 -11.98
CA LEU A 139 -3.09 5.80 -11.88
C LEU A 139 -3.25 7.24 -11.35
N PRO A 140 -4.17 8.08 -11.86
CA PRO A 140 -4.38 9.43 -11.31
C PRO A 140 -4.73 9.41 -9.82
N VAL A 141 -5.60 8.49 -9.40
CA VAL A 141 -6.01 8.33 -8.00
C VAL A 141 -4.83 7.83 -7.17
N ALA A 142 -4.07 6.86 -7.67
CA ALA A 142 -2.87 6.34 -7.03
C ALA A 142 -1.82 7.43 -6.78
N LEU A 143 -1.59 8.31 -7.75
CA LEU A 143 -0.64 9.42 -7.60
C LEU A 143 -1.12 10.42 -6.53
N VAL A 144 -2.39 10.83 -6.57
CA VAL A 144 -2.95 11.76 -5.57
C VAL A 144 -2.90 11.14 -4.17
N LEU A 145 -3.28 9.88 -4.03
CA LEU A 145 -3.20 9.15 -2.77
C LEU A 145 -1.76 9.01 -2.29
N MET A 146 -0.82 8.69 -3.17
CA MET A 146 0.59 8.53 -2.82
C MET A 146 1.18 9.85 -2.29
N ILE A 147 0.91 10.97 -2.95
CA ILE A 147 1.33 12.30 -2.49
C ILE A 147 0.68 12.62 -1.15
N THR A 148 -0.63 12.43 -1.05
CA THR A 148 -1.38 12.72 0.19
C THR A 148 -0.88 11.89 1.36
N VAL A 149 -0.76 10.57 1.18
CA VAL A 149 -0.30 9.63 2.20
C VAL A 149 1.16 9.94 2.57
N SER A 150 2.06 10.12 1.60
CA SER A 150 3.47 10.36 1.89
C SER A 150 3.73 11.68 2.63
N MET A 151 2.99 12.75 2.31
CA MET A 151 3.18 14.07 2.91
C MET A 151 2.43 14.24 4.23
N THR A 152 1.29 13.57 4.42
CA THR A 152 0.39 13.87 5.56
C THR A 152 0.21 12.70 6.52
N ILE A 153 -0.02 11.48 6.01
CA ILE A 153 -0.39 10.32 6.82
C ILE A 153 0.85 9.56 7.30
N LYS A 154 1.73 9.18 6.37
CA LYS A 154 2.95 8.40 6.65
C LYS A 154 3.81 9.01 7.75
N PRO A 155 4.11 10.33 7.78
CA PRO A 155 4.94 10.91 8.85
C PRO A 155 4.29 10.77 10.23
N LYS A 156 2.96 10.93 10.31
CA LYS A 156 2.19 10.79 11.55
C LYS A 156 2.13 9.33 12.02
N VAL A 157 1.91 8.41 11.09
CA VAL A 157 1.92 6.97 11.37
C VAL A 157 3.29 6.54 11.87
N GLU A 158 4.38 6.94 11.22
CA GLU A 158 5.74 6.62 11.66
C GLU A 158 6.05 7.19 13.05
N GLN A 159 5.58 8.41 13.36
CA GLN A 159 5.70 8.98 14.70
C GLN A 159 4.94 8.14 15.74
N PHE A 160 3.69 7.76 15.45
CA PHE A 160 2.86 6.93 16.33
C PHE A 160 3.45 5.53 16.57
N LEU A 161 4.07 4.94 15.55
CA LEU A 161 4.71 3.62 15.68
C LEU A 161 5.99 3.66 16.53
N LYS A 162 6.65 4.82 16.62
CA LYS A 162 7.87 5.02 17.42
C LYS A 162 7.60 5.35 18.90
N SER A 163 6.42 5.90 19.24
CA SER A 163 5.94 6.04 20.63
C SER A 163 5.56 4.70 21.27
#